data_AF-A0A3M1R105-F1
#
_entry.id   AF-A0A3M1R105-F1
#
_cell.length_a   1.000
_cell.length_b   1.000
_cell.length_c   1.000
_cell.angle_alpha   90.00
_cell.angle_beta   90.00
_cell.angle_gamma   90.00
#
_symmetry.space_group_name_H-M   'P 1'
#
loop_
_entity.id
_entity.type
_entity.pdbx_description
1 polymer ?
#
loop_
_entity_poly.entity_id
_entity_poly.type
_entity_poly.pdbx_seq_one_letter_code
_entity_poly.pdbx_strand_id
1 'polypeptide(L)'
;MADERTGDDARRGVARWMRWCGVLLGRVLRGAYAAALIAVILWASYRAIRYLIVFLLLPPTAPPQITQIPRKLDDALLRTPADELAGITAAEHVRAPMEHFHRLDDWFQVDRFNDCTRSGCHSPLPHTRRKEVRAFLNMHATSIHCAVCHYAPHDRRPDLLWYDLDSGEPIDRPALLAAYDFVTSLSEPQTTALTAEDQDELVRLLRAAGDAASSEAGRRIAALADSVAAPRPGGAEMRHAVAVARAVLPNFFRGEYGAKIALRGADGRPLLSYPNTREAVSAYLSLSESAGNGRREELTRLVHLGGELPSIDCELCHREEGSWIDLRSLGYPPARIDALHNPWLARTIEHMVGGQTLRLPRFVAPGGVDDERVRPASQPAGP
;
A
#
# COMPACT_ATOMS: atom_id res chain seq x y z
N MET A 1 34.51 83.56 -52.89
CA MET A 1 35.13 82.94 -51.70
C MET A 1 34.37 83.23 -50.39
N ALA A 2 33.07 83.55 -50.43
CA ALA A 2 32.30 83.91 -49.23
C ALA A 2 31.17 82.92 -48.87
N ASP A 3 31.01 81.81 -49.58
CA ASP A 3 29.82 80.95 -49.46
C ASP A 3 30.08 79.55 -48.84
N GLU A 4 31.33 79.21 -48.50
CA GLU A 4 31.64 77.91 -47.88
C GLU A 4 31.61 77.94 -46.34
N ARG A 5 31.63 79.11 -45.69
CA ARG A 5 31.68 79.21 -44.22
C ARG A 5 30.33 78.97 -43.54
N THR A 6 29.21 79.25 -44.20
CA THR A 6 27.85 79.10 -43.64
C THR A 6 27.40 77.65 -43.55
N GLY A 7 27.80 76.79 -44.50
CA GLY A 7 27.48 75.36 -44.47
C GLY A 7 28.18 74.60 -43.35
N ASP A 8 29.37 75.04 -42.94
CA ASP A 8 30.18 74.35 -41.94
C ASP A 8 29.69 74.61 -40.50
N ASP A 9 29.18 75.80 -40.22
CA ASP A 9 28.57 76.12 -38.93
C ASP A 9 27.21 75.43 -38.72
N ALA A 10 26.41 75.27 -39.78
CA ALA A 10 25.17 74.50 -39.72
C ALA A 10 25.43 73.02 -39.40
N ARG A 11 26.44 72.40 -40.06
CA ARG A 11 26.83 71.00 -39.79
C ARG A 11 27.37 70.81 -38.37
N ARG A 12 28.17 71.75 -37.86
CA ARG A 12 28.66 71.73 -36.47
C ARG A 12 27.55 71.94 -35.44
N GLY A 13 26.52 72.73 -35.78
CA GLY A 13 25.31 72.91 -34.96
C GLY A 13 24.51 71.62 -34.84
N VAL A 14 24.22 70.97 -35.98
CA VAL A 14 23.50 69.68 -36.03
C VAL A 14 24.28 68.59 -35.29
N ALA A 15 25.60 68.49 -35.47
CA ALA A 15 26.43 67.49 -34.79
C ALA A 15 26.51 67.70 -33.26
N ARG A 16 26.47 68.96 -32.78
CA ARG A 16 26.39 69.26 -31.34
C ARG A 16 25.01 68.93 -30.77
N TRP A 17 23.95 69.27 -31.49
CA TRP A 17 22.58 68.95 -31.10
C TRP A 17 22.35 67.43 -31.04
N MET A 18 22.77 66.67 -32.06
CA MET A 18 22.68 65.20 -32.07
C MET A 18 23.46 64.56 -30.91
N ARG A 19 24.66 65.06 -30.57
CA ARG A 19 25.42 64.59 -29.40
C ARG A 19 24.69 64.87 -28.09
N TRP A 20 24.11 66.07 -27.94
CA TRP A 20 23.34 66.42 -26.75
C TRP A 20 22.08 65.56 -26.60
N CYS A 21 21.31 65.38 -27.68
CA CYS A 21 20.16 64.47 -27.71
C CYS A 21 20.56 63.03 -27.39
N GLY A 22 21.69 62.54 -27.92
CA GLY A 22 22.20 61.20 -27.60
C GLY A 22 22.56 61.01 -26.13
N VAL A 23 23.20 62.00 -25.50
CA VAL A 23 23.52 61.98 -24.07
C VAL A 23 22.25 62.00 -23.21
N LEU A 24 21.28 62.83 -23.58
CA LEU A 24 20.02 62.97 -22.84
C LEU A 24 19.16 61.71 -22.97
N LEU A 25 19.03 61.16 -24.18
CA LEU A 25 18.37 59.88 -24.43
C LEU A 25 19.07 58.73 -23.67
N GLY A 26 20.40 58.68 -23.69
CA GLY A 26 21.17 57.67 -22.95
C GLY A 26 21.06 57.79 -21.43
N ARG A 27 20.80 58.98 -20.87
CA ARG A 27 20.47 59.16 -19.44
C ARG A 27 19.05 58.70 -19.14
N VAL A 28 18.07 59.08 -19.97
CA VAL A 28 16.68 58.67 -19.81
C VAL A 28 16.54 57.14 -19.90
N LEU A 29 17.16 56.50 -20.89
CA LEU A 29 17.13 55.05 -21.06
C LEU A 29 17.75 54.31 -19.86
N ARG A 30 18.88 54.79 -19.33
CA ARG A 30 19.49 54.21 -18.12
C ARG A 30 18.61 54.39 -16.89
N GLY A 31 17.97 55.56 -16.73
CA GLY A 31 17.03 55.81 -15.64
C GLY A 31 15.79 54.91 -15.73
N ALA A 32 15.20 54.78 -16.92
CA ALA A 32 14.06 53.90 -17.16
C ALA A 32 14.41 52.43 -16.91
N TYR A 33 15.58 51.98 -17.37
CA TYR A 33 16.07 50.62 -17.10
C TYR A 33 16.26 50.36 -15.61
N ALA A 34 16.90 51.27 -14.87
CA ALA A 34 17.09 51.14 -13.44
C ALA A 34 15.76 51.09 -12.67
N ALA A 35 14.79 51.94 -13.04
CA ALA A 35 13.45 51.93 -12.46
C ALA A 35 12.70 50.62 -12.73
N ALA A 36 12.78 50.10 -13.96
CA ALA A 36 12.20 48.81 -14.32
C ALA A 36 12.83 47.66 -13.52
N LEU A 37 14.16 47.65 -13.37
CA LEU A 37 14.88 46.64 -12.59
C LEU A 37 14.47 46.69 -11.10
N ILE A 38 14.37 47.88 -10.51
CA ILE A 38 13.90 48.07 -9.13
C ILE A 38 12.46 47.52 -8.99
N ALA A 39 11.58 47.82 -9.94
CA ALA A 39 10.20 47.32 -9.91
C ALA A 39 10.14 45.79 -9.96
N VAL A 40 10.97 45.14 -10.79
CA VAL A 40 11.08 43.68 -10.86
C VAL A 40 11.60 43.10 -9.54
N ILE A 41 12.63 43.69 -8.94
CA ILE A 41 13.19 43.24 -7.65
C ILE A 41 12.15 43.36 -6.54
N LEU A 42 11.45 44.49 -6.45
CA LEU A 42 10.40 44.71 -5.45
C LEU A 42 9.23 43.74 -5.64
N TRP A 43 8.81 43.48 -6.88
CA TRP A 43 7.75 42.51 -7.17
C TRP A 43 8.17 41.08 -6.79
N ALA A 44 9.38 40.66 -7.15
CA ALA A 44 9.91 39.34 -6.79
C ALA A 44 10.04 39.18 -5.27
N SER A 45 10.56 40.21 -4.59
CA SER A 45 10.68 40.23 -3.12
C SER A 45 9.31 40.15 -2.45
N TYR A 46 8.34 40.92 -2.94
CA TYR A 46 6.95 40.85 -2.47
C TYR A 46 6.35 39.46 -2.68
N ARG A 47 6.56 38.84 -3.85
CA ARG A 47 6.08 37.47 -4.12
C ARG A 47 6.72 36.44 -3.19
N ALA A 48 8.02 36.55 -2.93
CA ALA A 48 8.74 35.67 -2.00
C ALA A 48 8.26 35.85 -0.56
N ILE A 49 8.14 37.10 -0.08
CA ILE A 49 7.65 37.40 1.27
C ILE A 49 6.20 36.95 1.43
N ARG A 50 5.33 37.24 0.46
CA ARG A 50 3.93 36.78 0.48
C ARG A 50 3.86 35.26 0.48
N TYR A 51 4.65 34.58 -0.34
CA TYR A 51 4.72 33.12 -0.34
C TYR A 51 5.12 32.59 1.04
N LEU A 52 6.14 33.17 1.67
CA LEU A 52 6.62 32.78 2.99
C LEU A 52 5.56 33.03 4.08
N ILE A 53 4.91 34.19 4.07
CA ILE A 53 3.82 34.53 5.00
C ILE A 53 2.64 33.58 4.84
N VAL A 54 2.16 33.39 3.60
CA VAL A 54 1.01 32.49 3.35
C VAL A 54 1.38 31.06 3.73
N PHE A 55 2.55 30.57 3.34
CA PHE A 55 2.94 29.19 3.61
C PHE A 55 3.20 28.90 5.09
N LEU A 56 3.80 29.84 5.83
CA LEU A 56 4.15 29.64 7.24
C LEU A 56 3.02 30.01 8.22
N LEU A 57 2.28 31.09 7.95
CA LEU A 57 1.27 31.62 8.88
C LEU A 57 -0.15 31.19 8.53
N LEU A 58 -0.40 30.81 7.28
CA LEU A 58 -1.70 30.33 6.80
C LEU A 58 -1.52 28.93 6.19
N PRO A 59 -1.12 27.93 6.99
CA PRO A 59 -0.89 26.59 6.47
C PRO A 59 -2.12 26.17 5.65
N PRO A 60 -1.95 25.79 4.37
CA PRO A 60 -3.07 25.39 3.56
C PRO A 60 -3.81 24.28 4.30
N THR A 61 -5.13 24.40 4.38
CA THR A 61 -5.95 23.31 4.91
C THR A 61 -5.60 22.07 4.13
N ALA A 62 -5.32 20.98 4.85
CA ALA A 62 -5.04 19.72 4.18
C ALA A 62 -6.22 19.42 3.24
N PRO A 63 -5.93 19.13 1.96
CA PRO A 63 -6.96 19.05 0.94
C PRO A 63 -8.00 17.98 1.34
N PRO A 64 -9.26 18.11 0.90
CA PRO A 64 -10.34 17.19 1.29
C PRO A 64 -9.97 15.72 1.14
N GLN A 65 -9.17 15.37 0.13
CA GLN A 65 -8.66 14.03 -0.12
C GLN A 65 -7.80 13.45 1.02
N ILE A 66 -7.29 14.27 1.94
CA ILE A 66 -6.54 13.85 3.14
C ILE A 66 -7.43 13.95 4.38
N THR A 67 -8.23 15.01 4.49
CA THR A 67 -9.02 15.28 5.70
C THR A 67 -10.33 14.51 5.75
N GLN A 68 -10.87 14.09 4.59
CA GLN A 68 -12.08 13.30 4.46
C GLN A 68 -11.82 11.79 4.37
N ILE A 69 -10.55 11.34 4.47
CA ILE A 69 -10.29 9.91 4.62
C ILE A 69 -10.90 9.47 5.96
N PRO A 70 -11.89 8.57 5.96
CA PRO A 70 -12.51 8.12 7.18
C PRO A 70 -11.46 7.48 8.08
N ARG A 71 -11.47 7.88 9.36
CA ARG A 71 -10.55 7.32 10.37
C ARG A 71 -11.13 6.13 11.10
N LYS A 72 -12.44 5.94 11.03
CA LYS A 72 -13.19 4.87 11.68
C LYS A 72 -13.90 4.06 10.60
N LEU A 73 -13.93 2.75 10.80
CA LEU A 73 -14.72 1.85 9.98
C LEU A 73 -16.13 1.78 10.53
N ASP A 74 -16.99 2.72 10.12
CA ASP A 74 -18.39 2.76 10.51
C ASP A 74 -19.31 2.15 9.45
N ASP A 75 -20.58 1.94 9.81
CA ASP A 75 -21.58 1.36 8.91
C ASP A 75 -21.80 2.19 7.64
N ALA A 76 -21.58 3.51 7.71
CA ALA A 76 -21.68 4.38 6.55
C ALA A 76 -20.56 4.07 5.57
N LEU A 77 -19.31 4.04 6.05
CA LEU A 77 -18.13 3.70 5.27
C LEU A 77 -18.19 2.29 4.68
N LEU A 78 -18.68 1.32 5.46
CA LEU A 78 -18.85 -0.06 4.99
C LEU A 78 -19.83 -0.19 3.83
N ARG A 79 -20.76 0.76 3.70
CA ARG A 79 -21.75 0.82 2.60
C ARG A 79 -21.33 1.74 1.47
N THR A 80 -20.34 2.61 1.68
CA THR A 80 -19.82 3.51 0.64
C THR A 80 -19.02 2.70 -0.38
N PRO A 81 -19.44 2.68 -1.65
CA PRO A 81 -18.64 2.12 -2.73
C PRO A 81 -17.22 2.71 -2.73
N ALA A 82 -16.21 1.91 -3.05
CA ALA A 82 -14.82 2.36 -3.00
C ALA A 82 -14.55 3.57 -3.91
N ASP A 83 -15.23 3.64 -5.06
CA ASP A 83 -15.18 4.76 -6.01
C ASP A 83 -15.93 6.02 -5.52
N GLU A 84 -16.62 5.98 -4.38
CA GLU A 84 -17.19 7.16 -3.74
C GLU A 84 -16.26 7.75 -2.66
N LEU A 85 -15.19 7.03 -2.28
CA LEU A 85 -14.24 7.52 -1.29
C LEU A 85 -13.24 8.50 -1.93
N ALA A 86 -13.34 9.78 -1.58
CA ALA A 86 -12.55 10.88 -2.15
C ALA A 86 -11.01 10.69 -2.08
N GLY A 87 -10.53 9.81 -1.20
CA GLY A 87 -9.11 9.44 -1.13
C GLY A 87 -8.66 8.39 -2.15
N ILE A 88 -9.60 7.62 -2.71
CA ILE A 88 -9.40 6.54 -3.69
C ILE A 88 -9.52 7.10 -5.11
N THR A 89 -10.53 7.93 -5.39
CA THR A 89 -10.79 8.47 -6.74
C THR A 89 -9.88 9.61 -7.20
N ALA A 90 -8.92 10.04 -6.40
CA ALA A 90 -7.95 11.07 -6.78
C ALA A 90 -6.86 10.49 -7.72
N ALA A 91 -7.31 9.96 -8.86
CA ALA A 91 -6.66 8.99 -9.75
C ALA A 91 -5.36 9.46 -10.43
N GLU A 92 -4.93 10.72 -10.31
CA GLU A 92 -3.62 11.13 -10.83
C GLU A 92 -2.50 10.90 -9.81
N HIS A 93 -2.77 11.01 -8.50
CA HIS A 93 -1.79 10.85 -7.43
C HIS A 93 -2.45 10.27 -6.17
N VAL A 94 -2.83 8.99 -6.20
CA VAL A 94 -3.55 8.38 -5.07
C VAL A 94 -2.68 8.34 -3.83
N ARG A 95 -2.99 9.23 -2.89
CA ARG A 95 -2.35 9.34 -1.56
C ARG A 95 -3.05 8.47 -0.51
N ALA A 96 -4.07 7.70 -0.88
CA ALA A 96 -4.49 6.58 -0.05
C ALA A 96 -3.27 5.67 0.19
N PRO A 97 -2.92 5.33 1.44
CA PRO A 97 -1.67 4.65 1.78
C PRO A 97 -1.41 3.31 1.05
N MET A 98 -2.39 2.74 0.36
CA MET A 98 -2.23 1.47 -0.36
C MET A 98 -1.90 1.63 -1.83
N GLU A 99 -2.57 2.49 -2.58
CA GLU A 99 -2.35 2.57 -4.03
C GLU A 99 -0.95 3.08 -4.37
N HIS A 100 -0.40 3.96 -3.54
CA HIS A 100 0.92 4.52 -3.76
C HIS A 100 2.06 3.50 -3.62
N PHE A 101 1.87 2.42 -2.86
CA PHE A 101 2.89 1.40 -2.61
C PHE A 101 2.57 0.04 -3.22
N HIS A 102 1.29 -0.24 -3.50
CA HIS A 102 0.86 -1.57 -3.90
C HIS A 102 0.11 -1.66 -5.21
N ARG A 103 -0.18 -0.54 -5.91
CA ARG A 103 -1.02 -0.50 -7.15
C ARG A 103 -1.96 -1.69 -7.19
N LEU A 104 -2.77 -1.83 -6.14
CA LEU A 104 -3.75 -2.89 -6.12
C LEU A 104 -4.79 -2.41 -7.12
N ASP A 105 -5.03 -3.23 -8.15
CA ASP A 105 -6.13 -2.98 -9.09
C ASP A 105 -7.46 -2.83 -8.30
N ASP A 106 -7.52 -3.45 -7.12
CA ASP A 106 -8.70 -3.54 -6.27
C ASP A 106 -8.48 -3.06 -4.84
N TRP A 107 -9.57 -2.57 -4.25
CA TRP A 107 -9.67 -2.34 -2.82
C TRP A 107 -9.71 -3.68 -2.06
N PHE A 108 -9.08 -3.75 -0.89
CA PHE A 108 -9.15 -4.95 -0.04
C PHE A 108 -10.55 -5.12 0.53
N GLN A 109 -10.95 -6.37 0.78
CA GLN A 109 -12.23 -6.66 1.44
C GLN A 109 -12.18 -6.20 2.88
N VAL A 110 -13.13 -5.35 3.23
CA VAL A 110 -13.20 -4.78 4.57
C VAL A 110 -13.71 -5.85 5.53
N ASP A 111 -12.99 -5.98 6.64
CA ASP A 111 -13.31 -6.88 7.72
C ASP A 111 -14.23 -6.18 8.73
N ARG A 112 -15.53 -6.37 8.53
CA ARG A 112 -16.62 -5.79 9.33
C ARG A 112 -16.79 -6.44 10.70
N PHE A 113 -15.99 -7.45 11.03
CA PHE A 113 -16.07 -8.16 12.30
C PHE A 113 -14.88 -7.89 13.22
N ASN A 114 -13.82 -7.27 12.70
CA ASN A 114 -12.66 -6.90 13.49
C ASN A 114 -12.93 -5.68 14.40
N ASP A 115 -13.10 -5.93 15.69
CA ASP A 115 -13.43 -4.86 16.64
C ASP A 115 -12.29 -3.84 16.83
N CYS A 116 -11.03 -4.20 16.51
CA CYS A 116 -9.92 -3.25 16.56
C CYS A 116 -10.08 -2.13 15.52
N THR A 117 -10.64 -2.44 14.35
CA THR A 117 -10.84 -1.49 13.25
C THR A 117 -12.19 -0.77 13.38
N ARG A 118 -13.24 -1.47 13.82
CA ARG A 118 -14.57 -0.90 14.07
C ARG A 118 -14.61 0.07 15.24
N SER A 119 -13.83 -0.18 16.28
CA SER A 119 -13.70 0.76 17.40
C SER A 119 -13.09 2.11 16.97
N GLY A 120 -12.53 2.20 15.76
CA GLY A 120 -11.87 3.42 15.29
C GLY A 120 -10.59 3.76 16.07
N CYS A 121 -10.14 2.86 16.95
CA CYS A 121 -8.86 2.97 17.65
C CYS A 121 -7.71 2.72 16.66
N HIS A 122 -7.91 1.78 15.75
CA HIS A 122 -6.97 1.46 14.69
C HIS A 122 -7.59 1.66 13.31
N SER A 123 -6.74 2.09 12.38
CA SER A 123 -7.05 1.97 10.95
C SER A 123 -7.03 0.48 10.56
N PRO A 124 -7.87 0.05 9.59
CA PRO A 124 -7.80 -1.32 9.05
C PRO A 124 -6.44 -1.66 8.45
N LEU A 125 -5.66 -0.64 8.12
CA LEU A 125 -4.28 -0.74 7.67
C LEU A 125 -3.32 -0.32 8.79
N PRO A 126 -2.37 -1.17 9.17
CA PRO A 126 -1.30 -0.85 10.12
C PRO A 126 -0.60 0.48 9.80
N HIS A 127 -0.21 1.21 10.85
CA HIS A 127 0.43 2.52 10.73
C HIS A 127 1.79 2.57 11.43
N THR A 128 2.83 1.97 10.86
CA THR A 128 4.20 2.19 11.35
C THR A 128 4.83 3.44 10.71
N ARG A 129 5.73 4.11 11.43
CA ARG A 129 6.44 5.31 10.94
C ARG A 129 7.24 5.02 9.66
N ARG A 130 7.72 3.78 9.49
CA ARG A 130 8.52 3.35 8.34
C ARG A 130 7.63 2.81 7.24
N LYS A 131 7.77 3.34 6.02
CA LYS A 131 6.84 3.07 4.92
C LYS A 131 6.93 1.62 4.44
N GLU A 132 8.13 1.05 4.47
CA GLU A 132 8.43 -0.31 4.03
C GLU A 132 7.76 -1.34 4.93
N VAL A 133 7.94 -1.18 6.25
CA VAL A 133 7.30 -2.03 7.26
C VAL A 133 5.77 -1.88 7.19
N ARG A 134 5.28 -0.65 6.92
CA ARG A 134 3.85 -0.40 6.77
C ARG A 134 3.26 -1.14 5.59
N ALA A 135 3.91 -1.05 4.43
CA ALA A 135 3.49 -1.75 3.22
C ALA A 135 3.39 -3.26 3.47
N PHE A 136 4.35 -3.84 4.18
CA PHE A 136 4.34 -5.26 4.51
C PHE A 136 3.23 -5.65 5.51
N LEU A 137 3.07 -4.89 6.59
CA LEU A 137 2.01 -5.16 7.57
C LEU A 137 0.61 -4.96 6.98
N ASN A 138 0.44 -4.04 6.05
CA ASN A 138 -0.82 -3.87 5.31
C ASN A 138 -1.20 -5.14 4.55
N MET A 139 -0.23 -5.88 3.99
CA MET A 139 -0.49 -7.18 3.36
C MET A 139 -0.99 -8.23 4.37
N HIS A 140 -0.48 -8.21 5.61
CA HIS A 140 -0.92 -9.15 6.63
C HIS A 140 -2.36 -8.87 7.06
N ALA A 141 -2.69 -7.59 7.22
CA ALA A 141 -4.02 -7.16 7.65
C ALA A 141 -5.15 -7.60 6.70
N THR A 142 -4.84 -7.93 5.44
CA THR A 142 -5.85 -8.45 4.49
C THR A 142 -6.09 -9.95 4.63
N SER A 143 -5.15 -10.71 5.21
CA SER A 143 -5.24 -12.19 5.31
C SER A 143 -5.40 -12.69 6.75
N ILE A 144 -5.03 -11.88 7.74
CA ILE A 144 -4.92 -12.27 9.15
C ILE A 144 -5.61 -11.22 10.03
N HIS A 145 -6.39 -11.69 11.01
CA HIS A 145 -7.03 -10.86 12.02
C HIS A 145 -5.99 -10.30 13.01
N CYS A 146 -6.17 -9.06 13.46
CA CYS A 146 -5.19 -8.36 14.31
C CYS A 146 -4.84 -9.13 15.61
N ALA A 147 -5.81 -9.86 16.15
CA ALA A 147 -5.62 -10.68 17.35
C ALA A 147 -4.52 -11.74 17.21
N VAL A 148 -4.29 -12.25 16.01
CA VAL A 148 -3.27 -13.28 15.77
C VAL A 148 -1.90 -12.76 16.16
N CYS A 149 -1.51 -11.56 15.71
CA CYS A 149 -0.19 -11.00 16.03
C CYS A 149 -0.13 -10.33 17.41
N HIS A 150 -1.26 -9.86 17.94
CA HIS A 150 -1.27 -9.01 19.14
C HIS A 150 -1.70 -9.71 20.42
N TYR A 151 -2.37 -10.86 20.37
CA TYR A 151 -2.95 -11.51 21.57
C TYR A 151 -2.42 -12.91 21.84
N ALA A 152 -1.90 -13.57 20.82
CA ALA A 152 -1.49 -14.95 20.98
C ALA A 152 -0.18 -15.01 21.80
N PRO A 153 -0.10 -15.86 22.81
CA PRO A 153 1.14 -16.02 23.58
C PRO A 153 2.22 -16.65 22.67
N HIS A 154 3.43 -16.10 22.72
CA HIS A 154 4.53 -16.47 21.82
C HIS A 154 5.23 -17.78 22.21
N ASP A 155 4.87 -18.36 23.35
CA ASP A 155 5.47 -19.58 23.91
C ASP A 155 4.89 -20.88 23.33
N ARG A 156 3.75 -20.79 22.63
CA ARG A 156 3.08 -21.92 21.99
C ARG A 156 2.50 -21.53 20.64
N ARG A 157 2.31 -22.53 19.78
CA ARG A 157 1.58 -22.33 18.52
C ARG A 157 0.11 -22.02 18.83
N PRO A 158 -0.48 -20.98 18.23
CA PRO A 158 -1.90 -20.67 18.35
C PRO A 158 -2.73 -21.74 17.64
N ASP A 159 -3.94 -21.96 18.15
CA ASP A 159 -5.00 -22.60 17.39
C ASP A 159 -5.66 -21.54 16.49
N LEU A 160 -5.66 -21.80 15.19
CA LEU A 160 -6.08 -20.86 14.16
C LEU A 160 -7.19 -21.46 13.30
N LEU A 161 -8.03 -20.59 12.75
CA LEU A 161 -9.10 -20.97 11.84
C LEU A 161 -9.38 -19.88 10.82
N TRP A 162 -10.02 -20.26 9.72
CA TRP A 162 -10.58 -19.30 8.78
C TRP A 162 -11.96 -18.85 9.21
N TYR A 163 -12.26 -17.57 9.05
CA TYR A 163 -13.63 -17.07 9.15
C TYR A 163 -13.96 -16.23 7.92
N ASP A 164 -15.24 -16.27 7.57
CA ASP A 164 -15.80 -15.56 6.44
C ASP A 164 -16.01 -14.07 6.79
N LEU A 165 -15.58 -13.17 5.89
CA LEU A 165 -15.67 -11.72 6.09
C LEU A 165 -17.10 -11.20 5.99
N ASP A 166 -18.03 -12.02 5.50
CA ASP A 166 -19.42 -11.63 5.35
C ASP A 166 -20.32 -12.02 6.52
N SER A 167 -20.11 -13.20 7.08
CA SER A 167 -20.88 -13.77 8.17
C SER A 167 -20.17 -13.69 9.52
N GLY A 168 -18.84 -13.63 9.53
CA GLY A 168 -18.03 -13.72 10.75
C GLY A 168 -17.95 -15.14 11.29
N GLU A 169 -18.54 -16.11 10.59
CA GLU A 169 -18.59 -17.50 11.00
C GLU A 169 -17.34 -18.27 10.54
N PRO A 170 -16.94 -19.31 11.28
CA PRO A 170 -15.81 -20.14 10.89
C PRO A 170 -16.12 -20.88 9.58
N ILE A 171 -15.10 -20.99 8.73
CA ILE A 171 -15.11 -21.78 7.49
C ILE A 171 -13.89 -22.70 7.47
N ASP A 172 -13.92 -23.73 6.63
CA ASP A 172 -12.81 -24.69 6.54
C ASP A 172 -11.60 -24.10 5.82
N ARG A 173 -11.69 -23.92 4.50
CA ARG A 173 -10.67 -23.29 3.67
C ARG A 173 -11.32 -22.44 2.58
N PRO A 174 -10.78 -21.27 2.24
CA PRO A 174 -11.26 -20.47 1.12
C PRO A 174 -11.24 -21.26 -0.21
N ALA A 175 -12.30 -21.11 -1.01
CA ALA A 175 -12.42 -21.80 -2.30
C ALA A 175 -11.26 -21.46 -3.25
N LEU A 176 -10.69 -20.26 -3.15
CA LEU A 176 -9.51 -19.85 -3.92
C LEU A 176 -8.28 -20.72 -3.60
N LEU A 177 -8.05 -21.04 -2.33
CA LEU A 177 -6.96 -21.94 -1.93
C LEU A 177 -7.22 -23.35 -2.43
N ALA A 178 -8.47 -23.82 -2.37
CA ALA A 178 -8.86 -25.12 -2.91
C ALA A 178 -8.67 -25.21 -4.44
N ALA A 179 -9.03 -24.16 -5.19
CA ALA A 179 -8.80 -24.08 -6.64
C ALA A 179 -7.29 -24.11 -6.96
N TYR A 180 -6.49 -23.41 -6.17
CA TYR A 180 -5.04 -23.40 -6.36
C TYR A 180 -4.39 -24.74 -6.01
N ASP A 181 -4.86 -25.38 -4.95
CA ASP A 181 -4.47 -26.75 -4.58
C ASP A 181 -4.73 -27.70 -5.76
N PHE A 182 -5.94 -27.63 -6.31
CA PHE A 182 -6.35 -28.43 -7.45
C PHE A 182 -5.37 -28.26 -8.61
N VAL A 183 -5.17 -27.03 -9.11
CA VAL A 183 -4.31 -26.81 -10.29
C VAL A 183 -2.83 -27.05 -10.04
N THR A 184 -2.34 -27.00 -8.80
CA THR A 184 -0.93 -27.26 -8.47
C THR A 184 -0.66 -28.72 -8.13
N SER A 185 -1.68 -29.48 -7.72
CA SER A 185 -1.59 -30.94 -7.51
C SER A 185 -1.49 -31.74 -8.81
N LEU A 186 -1.95 -31.16 -9.93
CA LEU A 186 -1.86 -31.76 -11.26
C LEU A 186 -0.42 -31.76 -11.77
N SER A 187 0.17 -32.94 -11.86
CA SER A 187 1.40 -33.16 -12.63
C SER A 187 1.19 -32.94 -14.13
N GLU A 188 2.27 -32.69 -14.89
CA GLU A 188 2.21 -32.55 -16.35
C GLU A 188 1.46 -33.73 -17.04
N PRO A 189 1.73 -35.01 -16.71
CA PRO A 189 0.96 -36.14 -17.26
C PRO A 189 -0.52 -36.15 -16.84
N GLN A 190 -0.85 -35.70 -15.62
CA GLN A 190 -2.25 -35.64 -15.16
C GLN A 190 -3.04 -34.54 -15.88
N THR A 191 -2.39 -33.46 -16.30
CA THR A 191 -3.06 -32.37 -17.03
C THR A 191 -3.58 -32.86 -18.39
N THR A 192 -2.95 -33.87 -19.01
CA THR A 192 -3.47 -34.53 -20.22
C THR A 192 -4.64 -35.48 -19.99
N ALA A 193 -4.88 -35.88 -18.73
CA ALA A 193 -5.89 -36.87 -18.35
C ALA A 193 -7.10 -36.27 -17.62
N LEU A 194 -7.24 -34.93 -17.62
CA LEU A 194 -8.35 -34.25 -16.96
C LEU A 194 -9.69 -34.72 -17.51
N THR A 195 -10.52 -35.25 -16.62
CA THR A 195 -11.88 -35.70 -16.91
C THR A 195 -12.87 -34.52 -16.94
N ALA A 196 -14.10 -34.79 -17.38
CA ALA A 196 -15.18 -33.79 -17.28
C ALA A 196 -15.48 -33.45 -15.81
N GLU A 197 -15.40 -34.42 -14.90
CA GLU A 197 -15.60 -34.22 -13.46
C GLU A 197 -14.52 -33.31 -12.86
N ASP A 198 -13.26 -33.50 -13.26
CA ASP A 198 -12.14 -32.63 -12.86
C ASP A 198 -12.35 -31.19 -13.32
N GLN A 199 -12.82 -31.00 -14.56
CA GLN A 199 -13.14 -29.69 -15.10
C GLN A 199 -14.29 -29.03 -14.33
N ASP A 200 -15.37 -29.77 -14.09
CA ASP A 200 -16.55 -29.29 -13.35
C ASP A 200 -16.18 -28.88 -11.92
N GLU A 201 -15.34 -29.66 -11.23
CA GLU A 201 -14.86 -29.35 -9.89
C GLU A 201 -14.01 -28.07 -9.89
N LEU A 202 -13.06 -27.92 -10.82
CA LEU A 202 -12.26 -26.71 -10.93
C LEU A 202 -13.13 -25.48 -11.22
N VAL A 203 -14.10 -25.59 -12.14
CA VAL A 203 -15.04 -24.50 -12.45
C VAL A 203 -15.89 -24.15 -11.22
N ARG A 204 -16.38 -25.15 -10.47
CA ARG A 204 -17.13 -24.94 -9.24
C ARG A 204 -16.31 -24.20 -8.19
N LEU A 205 -15.05 -24.61 -7.98
CA LEU A 205 -14.13 -23.95 -7.04
C LEU A 205 -13.81 -22.51 -7.45
N LEU A 206 -13.56 -22.27 -8.75
CA LEU A 206 -13.30 -20.91 -9.26
C LEU A 206 -14.54 -20.02 -9.11
N ARG A 207 -15.75 -20.52 -9.42
CA ARG A 207 -16.98 -19.74 -9.21
C ARG A 207 -17.21 -19.40 -7.74
N ALA A 208 -17.09 -20.38 -6.85
CA ALA A 208 -17.18 -20.13 -5.41
C ALA A 208 -16.12 -19.15 -4.90
N ALA A 209 -14.91 -19.19 -5.46
CA ALA A 209 -13.86 -18.21 -5.16
C ALA A 209 -14.23 -16.81 -5.69
N GLY A 210 -14.83 -16.72 -6.87
CA GLY A 210 -15.30 -15.47 -7.45
C GLY A 210 -16.43 -14.83 -6.66
N ASP A 211 -17.38 -15.64 -6.16
CA ASP A 211 -18.50 -15.20 -5.33
C ASP A 211 -18.04 -14.65 -3.97
N ALA A 212 -16.99 -15.23 -3.39
CA ALA A 212 -16.43 -14.81 -2.11
C ALA A 212 -15.45 -13.62 -2.22
N ALA A 213 -14.93 -13.32 -3.41
CA ALA A 213 -13.92 -12.29 -3.61
C ALA A 213 -14.50 -10.86 -3.62
N SER A 214 -13.62 -9.84 -3.65
CA SER A 214 -14.05 -8.45 -3.90
C SER A 214 -14.67 -8.32 -5.29
N SER A 215 -15.43 -7.25 -5.55
CA SER A 215 -16.23 -7.15 -6.77
C SER A 215 -15.44 -7.27 -8.09
N GLU A 216 -14.20 -6.80 -8.15
CA GLU A 216 -13.38 -6.86 -9.38
C GLU A 216 -12.54 -8.14 -9.44
N ALA A 217 -11.86 -8.52 -8.34
CA ALA A 217 -11.24 -9.84 -8.22
C ALA A 217 -12.22 -10.97 -8.54
N GLY A 218 -13.45 -10.87 -8.04
CA GLY A 218 -14.55 -11.79 -8.32
C GLY A 218 -14.90 -11.88 -9.79
N ARG A 219 -15.02 -10.74 -10.50
CA ARG A 219 -15.21 -10.71 -11.96
C ARG A 219 -14.07 -11.39 -12.71
N ARG A 220 -12.82 -11.13 -12.32
CA ARG A 220 -11.63 -11.72 -12.96
C ARG A 220 -11.55 -13.23 -12.72
N ILE A 221 -11.88 -13.69 -11.51
CA ILE A 221 -11.94 -15.12 -11.18
C ILE A 221 -13.11 -15.79 -11.92
N ALA A 222 -14.27 -15.14 -12.02
CA ALA A 222 -15.40 -15.66 -12.79
C ALA A 222 -15.06 -15.80 -14.29
N ALA A 223 -14.39 -14.81 -14.88
CA ALA A 223 -13.90 -14.89 -16.26
C ALA A 223 -12.88 -16.03 -16.44
N LEU A 224 -12.02 -16.26 -15.45
CA LEU A 224 -11.12 -17.41 -15.44
C LEU A 224 -11.93 -18.73 -15.39
N ALA A 225 -12.98 -18.83 -14.57
CA ALA A 225 -13.86 -19.99 -14.52
C ALA A 225 -14.50 -20.28 -15.88
N ASP A 226 -15.00 -19.24 -16.57
CA ASP A 226 -15.59 -19.38 -17.90
C ASP A 226 -14.54 -19.82 -18.94
N SER A 227 -13.31 -19.32 -18.85
CA SER A 227 -12.22 -19.77 -19.72
C SER A 227 -11.85 -21.25 -19.52
N VAL A 228 -11.98 -21.75 -18.28
CA VAL A 228 -11.74 -23.16 -17.93
C VAL A 228 -12.91 -24.04 -18.35
N ALA A 229 -14.15 -23.53 -18.33
CA ALA A 229 -15.35 -24.26 -18.73
C ALA A 229 -15.51 -24.43 -20.25
N ALA A 230 -14.95 -23.52 -21.05
CA ALA A 230 -15.12 -23.51 -22.50
C ALA A 230 -14.46 -24.68 -23.29
N PRO A 231 -13.21 -25.11 -23.01
CA PRO A 231 -12.56 -26.17 -23.77
C PRO A 231 -13.10 -27.57 -23.44
N ARG A 232 -12.83 -28.55 -24.32
CA ARG A 232 -13.13 -29.96 -24.04
C ARG A 232 -12.14 -30.53 -22.99
N PRO A 233 -12.61 -31.38 -22.05
CA PRO A 233 -11.73 -32.07 -21.11
C PRO A 233 -10.58 -32.80 -21.81
N GLY A 234 -9.37 -32.78 -21.21
CA GLY A 234 -8.15 -33.42 -21.74
C GLY A 234 -7.52 -32.77 -22.98
N GLY A 235 -8.18 -31.79 -23.61
CA GLY A 235 -7.70 -31.09 -24.81
C GLY A 235 -6.47 -30.19 -24.57
N ALA A 236 -5.83 -29.75 -25.66
CA ALA A 236 -4.71 -28.81 -25.57
C ALA A 236 -5.14 -27.45 -25.01
N GLU A 237 -6.35 -27.02 -25.37
CA GLU A 237 -6.94 -25.79 -24.86
C GLU A 237 -7.22 -25.87 -23.35
N MET A 238 -7.67 -27.03 -22.84
CA MET A 238 -7.88 -27.22 -21.40
C MET A 238 -6.56 -27.16 -20.62
N ARG A 239 -5.48 -27.77 -21.15
CA ARG A 239 -4.15 -27.65 -20.54
C ARG A 239 -3.67 -26.21 -20.48
N HIS A 240 -3.90 -25.45 -21.56
CA HIS A 240 -3.58 -24.03 -21.58
C HIS A 240 -4.40 -23.26 -20.53
N ALA A 241 -5.70 -23.51 -20.44
CA ALA A 241 -6.57 -22.87 -19.44
C ALA A 241 -6.13 -23.18 -18.00
N VAL A 242 -5.78 -24.43 -17.68
CA VAL A 242 -5.24 -24.82 -16.36
C VAL A 242 -3.89 -24.16 -16.08
N ALA A 243 -3.01 -24.09 -17.07
CA ALA A 243 -1.72 -23.40 -16.92
C ALA A 243 -1.91 -21.89 -16.66
N VAL A 244 -2.86 -21.26 -17.36
CA VAL A 244 -3.25 -19.86 -17.10
C VAL A 244 -3.82 -19.71 -15.70
N ALA A 245 -4.73 -20.58 -15.26
CA ALA A 245 -5.28 -20.56 -13.90
C ALA A 245 -4.18 -20.67 -12.83
N ARG A 246 -3.25 -21.62 -13.01
CA ARG A 246 -2.10 -21.81 -12.11
C ARG A 246 -1.22 -20.54 -12.00
N ALA A 247 -1.03 -19.82 -13.10
CA ALA A 247 -0.24 -18.59 -13.13
C ALA A 247 -1.00 -17.37 -12.57
N VAL A 248 -2.31 -17.33 -12.74
CA VAL A 248 -3.14 -16.16 -12.39
C VAL A 248 -3.60 -16.20 -10.93
N LEU A 249 -3.99 -17.36 -10.40
CA LEU A 249 -4.55 -17.50 -9.05
C LEU A 249 -3.70 -16.88 -7.92
N PRO A 250 -2.36 -17.00 -7.93
CA PRO A 250 -1.52 -16.38 -6.89
C PRO A 250 -1.68 -14.87 -6.73
N ASN A 251 -2.14 -14.17 -7.79
CA ASN A 251 -2.36 -12.73 -7.75
C ASN A 251 -3.55 -12.34 -6.85
N PHE A 252 -4.42 -13.28 -6.50
CA PHE A 252 -5.57 -13.07 -5.62
C PHE A 252 -5.31 -13.50 -4.16
N PHE A 253 -4.06 -13.84 -3.81
CA PHE A 253 -3.68 -14.18 -2.43
C PHE A 253 -3.28 -12.97 -1.58
N ARG A 254 -3.81 -11.78 -1.91
CA ARG A 254 -3.59 -10.54 -1.16
C ARG A 254 -4.81 -10.20 -0.29
N GLY A 255 -5.60 -11.21 0.06
CA GLY A 255 -6.83 -11.09 0.86
C GLY A 255 -8.09 -10.89 0.03
N GLU A 256 -8.05 -11.19 -1.28
CA GLU A 256 -9.22 -11.12 -2.17
C GLU A 256 -10.05 -12.42 -2.20
N TYR A 257 -10.09 -13.20 -1.13
CA TYR A 257 -10.75 -14.52 -1.08
C TYR A 257 -11.85 -14.65 -0.01
N GLY A 258 -12.38 -13.52 0.46
CA GLY A 258 -13.58 -13.46 1.30
C GLY A 258 -13.39 -13.90 2.75
N ALA A 259 -12.16 -14.16 3.19
CA ALA A 259 -11.90 -14.77 4.48
C ALA A 259 -10.60 -14.28 5.11
N LYS A 260 -10.46 -14.48 6.42
CA LYS A 260 -9.22 -14.24 7.16
C LYS A 260 -8.95 -15.32 8.20
N ILE A 261 -7.68 -15.40 8.60
CA ILE A 261 -7.25 -16.27 9.69
C ILE A 261 -7.47 -15.53 11.02
N ALA A 262 -8.10 -16.19 11.99
CA ALA A 262 -8.23 -15.70 13.37
C ALA A 262 -7.77 -16.75 14.38
N LEU A 263 -7.55 -16.30 15.63
CA LEU A 263 -7.39 -17.21 16.76
C LEU A 263 -8.71 -17.94 17.02
N ARG A 264 -8.62 -19.24 17.29
CA ARG A 264 -9.76 -20.03 17.77
C ARG A 264 -10.00 -19.74 19.25
N GLY A 265 -11.21 -19.31 19.58
CA GLY A 265 -11.69 -19.15 20.95
C GLY A 265 -11.94 -20.51 21.61
N ALA A 266 -12.10 -20.50 22.93
CA ALA A 266 -12.39 -21.73 23.71
C ALA A 266 -13.73 -22.39 23.31
N ASP A 267 -14.63 -21.64 22.70
CA ASP A 267 -15.92 -22.09 22.16
C ASP A 267 -15.82 -22.58 20.70
N GLY A 268 -14.62 -22.62 20.12
CA GLY A 268 -14.36 -23.00 18.75
C GLY A 268 -14.62 -21.91 17.71
N ARG A 269 -15.11 -20.73 18.12
CA ARG A 269 -15.43 -19.59 17.24
C ARG A 269 -14.20 -18.70 17.00
N PRO A 270 -14.17 -17.89 15.93
CA PRO A 270 -13.09 -16.91 15.75
C PRO A 270 -13.09 -15.85 16.86
N LEU A 271 -11.92 -15.55 17.39
CA LEU A 271 -11.71 -14.45 18.32
C LEU A 271 -11.56 -13.12 17.55
N LEU A 272 -12.70 -12.48 17.28
CA LEU A 272 -12.82 -11.24 16.51
C LEU A 272 -12.74 -9.97 17.38
N SER A 273 -12.74 -10.15 18.71
CA SER A 273 -12.65 -9.09 19.70
C SER A 273 -11.79 -9.55 20.88
N TYR A 274 -11.18 -8.62 21.61
CA TYR A 274 -10.45 -9.00 22.82
C TYR A 274 -11.46 -9.43 23.91
N PRO A 275 -11.23 -10.58 24.58
CA PRO A 275 -12.13 -11.03 25.64
C PRO A 275 -12.24 -9.97 26.73
N ASN A 276 -13.47 -9.68 27.17
CA ASN A 276 -13.74 -8.74 28.26
C ASN A 276 -13.39 -7.26 27.99
N THR A 277 -13.15 -6.83 26.74
CA THR A 277 -12.98 -5.39 26.44
C THR A 277 -14.22 -4.71 25.86
N ARG A 278 -15.31 -5.43 25.62
CA ARG A 278 -16.52 -4.83 25.02
C ARG A 278 -17.00 -3.58 25.76
N GLU A 279 -17.05 -3.63 27.09
CA GLU A 279 -17.43 -2.49 27.92
C GLU A 279 -16.40 -1.35 27.82
N ALA A 280 -15.11 -1.68 27.85
CA ALA A 280 -14.03 -0.70 27.70
C ALA A 280 -14.04 -0.02 26.32
N VAL A 281 -14.28 -0.78 25.25
CA VAL A 281 -14.43 -0.26 23.88
C VAL A 281 -15.65 0.64 23.77
N SER A 282 -16.80 0.23 24.34
CA SER A 282 -18.00 1.06 24.37
C SER A 282 -17.79 2.37 25.15
N ALA A 283 -17.12 2.30 26.31
CA ALA A 283 -16.76 3.47 27.10
C ALA A 283 -15.78 4.38 26.35
N TYR A 284 -14.78 3.82 25.67
CA TYR A 284 -13.84 4.58 24.85
C TYR A 284 -14.58 5.29 23.70
N LEU A 285 -15.42 4.57 22.95
CA LEU A 285 -16.17 5.14 21.82
C LEU A 285 -17.11 6.27 22.25
N SER A 286 -17.79 6.13 23.38
CA SER A 286 -18.74 7.14 23.88
C SER A 286 -18.07 8.37 24.51
N LEU A 287 -16.93 8.20 25.16
CA LEU A 287 -16.32 9.25 25.97
C LEU A 287 -15.07 9.90 25.34
N SER A 288 -14.37 9.21 24.44
CA SER A 288 -13.03 9.65 23.99
C SER A 288 -13.01 10.99 23.27
N GLU A 289 -14.07 11.38 22.55
CA GLU A 289 -14.13 12.64 21.81
C GLU A 289 -14.27 13.86 22.74
N SER A 290 -15.00 13.69 23.86
CA SER A 290 -15.18 14.74 24.88
C SER A 290 -14.14 14.69 26.01
N ALA A 291 -13.44 13.57 26.16
CA ALA A 291 -12.43 13.38 27.18
C ALA A 291 -11.17 14.21 26.93
N GLY A 292 -10.65 14.84 27.99
CA GLY A 292 -9.30 15.39 28.00
C GLY A 292 -8.23 14.30 27.83
N ASN A 293 -7.00 14.70 27.49
CA ASN A 293 -5.92 13.75 27.13
C ASN A 293 -5.67 12.65 28.16
N GLY A 294 -5.65 12.98 29.47
CA GLY A 294 -5.42 11.99 30.53
C GLY A 294 -6.52 10.92 30.63
N ARG A 295 -7.80 11.33 30.54
CA ARG A 295 -8.93 10.38 30.54
C ARG A 295 -8.95 9.55 29.26
N ARG A 296 -8.60 10.13 28.12
CA ARG A 296 -8.46 9.38 26.87
C ARG A 296 -7.41 8.29 26.97
N GLU A 297 -6.24 8.59 27.54
CA GLU A 297 -5.18 7.61 27.79
C GLU A 297 -5.64 6.47 28.72
N GLU A 298 -6.36 6.80 29.79
CA GLU A 298 -6.95 5.80 30.69
C GLU A 298 -7.94 4.89 29.97
N LEU A 299 -8.87 5.44 29.19
CA LEU A 299 -9.82 4.67 28.39
C LEU A 299 -9.09 3.78 27.37
N THR A 300 -8.05 4.28 26.70
CA THR A 300 -7.21 3.48 25.80
C THR A 300 -6.58 2.31 26.55
N ARG A 301 -6.05 2.53 27.75
CA ARG A 301 -5.43 1.47 28.56
C ARG A 301 -6.42 0.37 28.94
N LEU A 302 -7.69 0.74 29.22
CA LEU A 302 -8.76 -0.21 29.48
C LEU A 302 -9.14 -1.04 28.26
N VAL A 303 -8.98 -0.50 27.04
CA VAL A 303 -9.17 -1.28 25.80
C VAL A 303 -8.01 -2.28 25.59
N HIS A 304 -6.83 -2.00 26.15
CA HIS A 304 -5.61 -2.80 26.01
C HIS A 304 -5.20 -3.48 27.32
N LEU A 305 -6.16 -4.07 28.07
CA LEU A 305 -5.94 -4.62 29.41
C LEU A 305 -4.88 -5.75 29.52
N GLY A 306 -4.38 -6.28 28.40
CA GLY A 306 -3.26 -7.23 28.34
C GLY A 306 -1.87 -6.61 28.18
N GLY A 307 -1.76 -5.27 28.12
CA GLY A 307 -0.53 -4.58 27.75
C GLY A 307 -0.20 -4.69 26.27
N GLU A 308 0.81 -3.92 25.82
CA GLU A 308 1.40 -4.12 24.50
C GLU A 308 2.20 -5.41 24.52
N LEU A 309 1.65 -6.50 23.99
CA LEU A 309 2.49 -7.65 23.65
C LEU A 309 3.52 -7.21 22.60
N PRO A 310 4.78 -7.63 22.72
CA PRO A 310 5.76 -7.37 21.67
C PRO A 310 5.23 -7.90 20.34
N SER A 311 5.51 -7.22 19.25
CA SER A 311 5.15 -7.72 17.91
C SER A 311 5.84 -9.06 17.66
N ILE A 312 5.12 -10.00 17.02
CA ILE A 312 5.70 -11.23 16.51
C ILE A 312 6.77 -10.91 15.46
N ASP A 313 7.88 -11.66 15.49
CA ASP A 313 8.94 -11.59 14.49
C ASP A 313 8.52 -12.30 13.19
N CYS A 314 8.92 -11.77 12.03
CA CYS A 314 8.45 -12.28 10.74
C CYS A 314 8.92 -13.74 10.53
N GLU A 315 10.15 -14.05 10.91
CA GLU A 315 10.78 -15.36 10.87
C GLU A 315 10.01 -16.39 11.68
N LEU A 316 9.31 -15.98 12.75
CA LEU A 316 8.53 -16.89 13.57
C LEU A 316 7.40 -17.55 12.77
N CYS A 317 6.76 -16.79 11.87
CA CYS A 317 5.64 -17.22 11.02
C CYS A 317 6.07 -17.74 9.65
N HIS A 318 7.26 -17.34 9.17
CA HIS A 318 7.72 -17.62 7.80
C HIS A 318 8.86 -18.64 7.71
N ARG A 319 9.29 -19.22 8.84
CA ARG A 319 10.25 -20.34 8.84
C ARG A 319 9.60 -21.65 8.43
N GLU A 320 10.36 -22.50 7.74
CA GLU A 320 9.90 -23.81 7.29
C GLU A 320 9.63 -24.77 8.46
N GLU A 321 10.63 -24.92 9.35
CA GLU A 321 10.51 -25.72 10.55
C GLU A 321 10.10 -24.87 11.74
N GLY A 322 9.18 -25.37 12.55
CA GLY A 322 8.79 -24.65 13.76
C GLY A 322 7.92 -23.43 13.50
N SER A 323 7.38 -23.23 12.29
CA SER A 323 6.49 -22.09 11.99
C SER A 323 5.43 -21.93 13.07
N TRP A 324 5.20 -20.69 13.47
CA TRP A 324 4.21 -20.33 14.45
C TRP A 324 2.79 -20.46 13.88
N ILE A 325 2.62 -20.24 12.57
CA ILE A 325 1.38 -20.51 11.86
C ILE A 325 1.51 -21.86 11.15
N ASP A 326 0.71 -22.84 11.53
CA ASP A 326 0.62 -24.11 10.80
C ASP A 326 -0.25 -23.94 9.55
N LEU A 327 0.37 -23.40 8.48
CA LEU A 327 -0.29 -23.15 7.20
C LEU A 327 -0.91 -24.42 6.59
N ARG A 328 -0.30 -25.58 6.82
CA ARG A 328 -0.82 -26.86 6.32
C ARG A 328 -2.15 -27.20 7.00
N SER A 329 -2.23 -27.05 8.32
CA SER A 329 -3.47 -27.26 9.08
C SER A 329 -4.60 -26.31 8.65
N LEU A 330 -4.24 -25.12 8.16
CA LEU A 330 -5.16 -24.13 7.59
C LEU A 330 -5.54 -24.40 6.14
N GLY A 331 -5.12 -25.54 5.56
CA GLY A 331 -5.48 -25.93 4.20
C GLY A 331 -4.74 -25.17 3.10
N TYR A 332 -3.59 -24.54 3.40
CA TYR A 332 -2.74 -23.96 2.35
C TYR A 332 -2.12 -25.06 1.47
N PRO A 333 -2.15 -24.88 0.13
CA PRO A 333 -1.50 -25.82 -0.78
C PRO A 333 0.02 -25.85 -0.59
N PRO A 334 0.70 -26.99 -0.81
CA PRO A 334 2.16 -27.09 -0.68
C PRO A 334 2.92 -26.01 -1.46
N ALA A 335 2.56 -25.79 -2.73
CA ALA A 335 3.17 -24.74 -3.57
C ALA A 335 3.03 -23.33 -2.96
N ARG A 336 1.94 -23.06 -2.22
CA ARG A 336 1.75 -21.78 -1.53
C ARG A 336 2.52 -21.72 -0.22
N ILE A 337 2.60 -22.82 0.53
CA ILE A 337 3.43 -22.93 1.74
C ILE A 337 4.89 -22.62 1.39
N ASP A 338 5.41 -23.23 0.33
CA ASP A 338 6.79 -23.01 -0.13
C ASP A 338 7.04 -21.54 -0.50
N ALA A 339 6.07 -20.91 -1.17
CA ALA A 339 6.15 -19.49 -1.50
C ALA A 339 6.11 -18.57 -0.26
N LEU A 340 5.33 -18.94 0.76
CA LEU A 340 5.21 -18.18 2.01
C LEU A 340 6.41 -18.40 2.94
N HIS A 341 7.01 -19.58 2.93
CA HIS A 341 8.20 -19.88 3.73
C HIS A 341 9.49 -19.31 3.13
N ASN A 342 9.42 -18.52 2.04
CA ASN A 342 10.60 -17.95 1.41
C ASN A 342 11.37 -17.06 2.40
N PRO A 343 12.51 -17.52 2.94
CA PRO A 343 13.18 -16.87 4.05
C PRO A 343 13.88 -15.58 3.61
N TRP A 344 14.02 -15.33 2.30
CA TRP A 344 14.69 -14.14 1.80
C TRP A 344 13.84 -12.88 2.02
N LEU A 345 12.53 -12.93 1.77
CA LEU A 345 11.66 -11.76 1.93
C LEU A 345 11.50 -11.39 3.40
N ALA A 346 11.23 -12.39 4.27
CA ALA A 346 11.11 -12.19 5.72
C ALA A 346 12.38 -11.58 6.31
N ARG A 347 13.56 -12.18 6.04
CA ARG A 347 14.86 -11.65 6.50
C ARG A 347 15.15 -10.25 5.97
N THR A 348 14.79 -9.98 4.72
CA THR A 348 14.92 -8.65 4.13
C THR A 348 14.12 -7.61 4.92
N ILE A 349 12.90 -7.96 5.33
CA ILE A 349 12.04 -7.07 6.10
C ILE A 349 12.55 -6.90 7.53
N GLU A 350 13.03 -7.96 8.17
CA GLU A 350 13.65 -7.87 9.50
C GLU A 350 14.90 -7.01 9.50
N HIS A 351 15.78 -7.19 8.51
CA HIS A 351 16.93 -6.32 8.30
C HIS A 351 16.47 -4.86 8.17
N MET A 352 15.43 -4.61 7.37
CA MET A 352 14.84 -3.29 7.30
C MET A 352 14.38 -2.85 8.68
N VAL A 353 13.52 -3.57 9.39
CA VAL A 353 13.01 -3.24 10.74
C VAL A 353 14.15 -2.90 11.71
N GLY A 354 15.24 -3.68 11.70
CA GLY A 354 16.46 -3.46 12.49
C GLY A 354 17.31 -2.25 12.07
N GLY A 355 16.90 -1.50 11.05
CA GLY A 355 17.54 -0.26 10.60
C GLY A 355 18.64 -0.48 9.56
N GLN A 356 18.78 -1.70 9.02
CA GLN A 356 19.74 -2.00 7.97
C GLN A 356 19.22 -1.54 6.61
N THR A 357 20.12 -1.05 5.77
CA THR A 357 19.80 -0.65 4.39
C THR A 357 19.57 -1.88 3.54
N LEU A 358 18.38 -1.98 2.93
CA LEU A 358 18.11 -3.00 1.93
C LEU A 358 19.02 -2.80 0.71
N ARG A 359 19.90 -3.76 0.45
CA ARG A 359 20.61 -3.85 -0.81
C ARG A 359 19.87 -4.82 -1.71
N LEU A 360 19.19 -4.31 -2.72
CA LEU A 360 18.61 -5.17 -3.75
C LEU A 360 19.75 -5.95 -4.42
N PRO A 361 19.60 -7.26 -4.62
CA PRO A 361 20.60 -8.03 -5.34
C PRO A 361 20.78 -7.43 -6.74
N ARG A 362 22.05 -7.41 -7.21
CA ARG A 362 22.48 -6.67 -8.40
C ARG A 362 21.68 -6.95 -9.68
N PHE A 363 21.04 -8.12 -9.79
CA PHE A 363 20.22 -8.48 -10.97
C PHE A 363 18.90 -7.70 -11.10
N VAL A 364 18.45 -7.01 -10.05
CA VAL A 364 17.22 -6.18 -10.07
C VAL A 364 17.53 -4.72 -10.45
N ALA A 365 18.79 -4.30 -10.44
CA ALA A 365 19.17 -2.95 -10.85
C ALA A 365 19.04 -2.81 -12.38
N PRO A 366 18.19 -1.89 -12.89
CA PRO A 366 18.07 -1.67 -14.32
C PRO A 366 19.37 -1.08 -14.84
N GLY A 367 20.15 -1.89 -15.55
CA GLY A 367 21.46 -1.51 -16.07
C GLY A 367 22.60 -2.27 -15.39
N GLY A 368 22.58 -3.60 -15.49
CA GLY A 368 23.76 -4.44 -15.28
C GLY A 368 24.88 -4.01 -16.22
N VAL A 369 25.60 -2.97 -15.82
CA VAL A 369 26.92 -2.64 -16.32
C VAL A 369 27.85 -3.14 -15.23
N ASP A 370 28.73 -4.07 -15.61
CA ASP A 370 29.80 -4.59 -14.77
C ASP A 370 30.66 -3.42 -14.27
N ASP A 371 30.35 -2.92 -13.06
CA ASP A 371 31.25 -2.00 -12.38
C ASP A 371 32.39 -2.84 -11.78
N GLU A 372 33.34 -3.16 -12.65
CA GLU A 372 34.62 -3.83 -12.36
C GLU A 372 35.51 -3.01 -11.39
N ARG A 373 35.01 -1.91 -10.81
CA ARG A 373 35.76 -1.00 -9.93
C ARG A 373 35.51 -1.20 -8.44
N VAL A 374 34.69 -2.15 -8.02
CA VAL A 374 34.69 -2.58 -6.60
C VAL A 374 35.65 -3.75 -6.45
N ARG A 375 36.96 -3.47 -6.55
CA ARG A 375 37.96 -4.35 -5.94
C ARG A 375 37.63 -4.43 -4.45
N PRO A 376 37.47 -5.63 -3.85
CA PRO A 376 37.41 -5.74 -2.41
C PRO A 376 38.67 -5.06 -1.86
N ALA A 377 38.49 -4.17 -0.89
CA ALA A 377 39.62 -3.68 -0.11
C ALA A 377 40.39 -4.91 0.35
N SER A 378 41.64 -5.02 -0.10
CA SER A 378 42.59 -6.02 0.35
C SER A 378 42.46 -6.11 1.86
N GLN A 379 42.07 -7.29 2.35
CA GLN A 379 42.13 -7.61 3.76
C GLN A 379 43.52 -7.21 4.27
N PRO A 380 43.64 -6.46 5.37
CA PRO A 380 44.93 -6.27 5.99
C PRO A 380 45.49 -7.66 6.32
N ALA A 381 46.67 -7.96 5.81
CA ALA A 381 47.42 -9.13 6.23
C ALA A 381 47.59 -9.02 7.76
N GLY A 382 46.90 -9.91 8.47
CA GLY A 382 47.09 -10.08 9.90
C GLY A 382 48.48 -10.67 10.19
N PRO A 383 49.03 -10.41 11.39
CA PRO A 383 50.32 -10.91 11.82
C PRO A 383 50.38 -12.43 11.97
#